data_AF-A0A971ZMU5-F1
#
_entry.id   AF-A0A971ZMU5-F1
#
_cell.length_a   1.000
_cell.length_b   1.000
_cell.length_c   1.000
_cell.angle_alpha   90.00
_cell.angle_beta   90.00
_cell.angle_gamma   90.00
#
_symmetry.space_group_name_H-M   'P 1'
#
loop_
_entity.id
_entity.type
_entity.pdbx_description
1 polymer ?
#
loop_
_entity_poly.entity_id
_entity_poly.type
_entity_poly.pdbx_seq_one_letter_code
_entity_poly.pdbx_strand_id
1 'polypeptide(L)'
;HSMRAIVTSFEIPFTQRNDEGGFDFVFYNEHTVDVFNKLYDFVNNNDSSFILDPNLDHAGGQWLSKIFVEDRALFMTYTLDMTDMLRDMKSDFGILPMPKYNETQKNYMSHSYDGASIFAVPVSASDYEFSGAMLDAMSAESKYTVIPAFYDLKLMTKVTRDDDSAEMLDIIRQDMTYDFAYVHTMSVDYVFSMFGDMIGTQNDTFASTYEKKAKSLDKLLETLLKNYAKVAESQQ
;
A
#
# COMPACT_ATOMS: atom_id res chain seq x y z
N HIS A 1 2.21 -7.67 2.36
CA HIS A 1 2.00 -6.51 1.48
C HIS A 1 0.87 -6.68 0.46
N SER A 2 0.59 -7.88 -0.07
CA SER A 2 -0.47 -8.06 -1.07
C SER A 2 -1.89 -7.77 -0.56
N MET A 3 -2.23 -8.24 0.65
CA MET A 3 -3.57 -7.99 1.24
C MET A 3 -3.83 -6.50 1.46
N ARG A 4 -2.79 -5.76 1.84
CA ARG A 4 -2.77 -4.30 1.97
C ARG A 4 -3.10 -3.60 0.64
N ALA A 5 -2.53 -4.08 -0.47
CA ALA A 5 -2.83 -3.58 -1.80
C ALA A 5 -4.29 -3.80 -2.20
N ILE A 6 -4.85 -4.98 -1.85
CA ILE A 6 -6.23 -5.32 -2.17
C ILE A 6 -7.22 -4.41 -1.45
N VAL A 7 -6.98 -4.07 -0.18
CA VAL A 7 -7.86 -3.15 0.57
C VAL A 7 -7.99 -1.82 -0.19
N THR A 8 -6.87 -1.29 -0.70
CA THR A 8 -6.91 -0.07 -1.52
C THR A 8 -7.54 -0.32 -2.88
N SER A 9 -7.21 -1.44 -3.54
CA SER A 9 -7.72 -1.75 -4.87
C SER A 9 -9.24 -1.93 -4.89
N PHE A 10 -9.84 -2.28 -3.76
CA PHE A 10 -11.27 -2.49 -3.59
C PHE A 10 -12.00 -1.28 -2.98
N GLU A 11 -11.42 -0.09 -3.09
CA GLU A 11 -12.04 1.19 -2.67
C GLU A 11 -12.42 1.23 -1.19
N ILE A 12 -11.59 0.66 -0.31
CA ILE A 12 -11.76 0.77 1.14
C ILE A 12 -10.83 1.86 1.69
N PRO A 13 -11.32 3.10 1.88
CA PRO A 13 -10.57 4.12 2.58
C PRO A 13 -10.47 3.78 4.07
N PHE A 14 -9.34 4.09 4.69
CA PHE A 14 -9.22 4.04 6.14
C PHE A 14 -9.71 5.34 6.75
N THR A 15 -9.37 6.47 6.13
CA THR A 15 -9.72 7.81 6.59
C THR A 15 -10.37 8.65 5.50
N GLN A 16 -11.22 9.58 5.92
CA GLN A 16 -11.84 10.58 5.05
C GLN A 16 -11.68 11.96 5.67
N ARG A 17 -11.43 12.97 4.82
CA ARG A 17 -11.37 14.35 5.26
C ARG A 17 -12.75 14.84 5.71
N ASN A 18 -12.81 15.51 6.85
CA ASN A 18 -14.04 16.10 7.37
C ASN A 18 -14.14 17.62 7.07
N ASP A 19 -15.30 18.21 7.33
CA ASP A 19 -15.59 19.62 7.04
C ASP A 19 -14.73 20.60 7.86
N GLU A 20 -14.19 20.15 8.99
CA GLU A 20 -13.30 20.92 9.87
C GLU A 20 -11.83 20.89 9.40
N GLY A 21 -11.56 20.20 8.29
CA GLY A 21 -10.23 20.07 7.71
C GLY A 21 -9.35 18.99 8.34
N GLY A 22 -9.90 18.19 9.27
CA GLY A 22 -9.28 17.00 9.85
C GLY A 22 -9.62 15.72 9.10
N PHE A 23 -9.44 14.57 9.74
CA PHE A 23 -9.73 13.25 9.20
C PHE A 23 -10.51 12.40 10.21
N ASP A 24 -11.46 11.61 9.71
CA ASP A 24 -12.21 10.62 10.49
C ASP A 24 -11.91 9.21 9.96
N PHE A 25 -11.95 8.20 10.84
CA PHE A 25 -11.91 6.81 10.41
C PHE A 25 -13.22 6.40 9.73
N VAL A 26 -13.12 5.89 8.51
CA VAL A 26 -14.24 5.37 7.72
C VAL A 26 -14.06 3.89 7.32
N PHE A 27 -13.01 3.27 7.84
CA PHE A 27 -12.59 1.91 7.49
C PHE A 27 -13.67 0.86 7.72
N TYR A 28 -14.43 0.94 8.81
CA TYR A 28 -15.38 -0.11 9.19
C TYR A 28 -16.79 0.21 8.70
N ASN A 29 -17.24 -0.53 7.70
CA ASN A 29 -18.57 -0.48 7.11
C ASN A 29 -18.93 -1.85 6.48
N GLU A 30 -20.15 -1.98 5.95
CA GLU A 30 -20.63 -3.24 5.36
C GLU A 30 -19.77 -3.73 4.19
N HIS A 31 -19.29 -2.82 3.33
CA HIS A 31 -18.42 -3.15 2.20
C HIS A 31 -17.08 -3.72 2.67
N THR A 32 -16.46 -3.11 3.69
CA THR A 32 -15.21 -3.63 4.27
C THR A 32 -15.39 -5.03 4.86
N VAL A 33 -16.50 -5.28 5.56
CA VAL A 33 -16.80 -6.60 6.13
C VAL A 33 -17.01 -7.65 5.04
N ASP A 34 -17.74 -7.32 3.98
CA ASP A 34 -17.94 -8.22 2.84
C ASP A 34 -16.62 -8.55 2.14
N VAL A 35 -15.78 -7.54 1.88
CA VAL A 35 -14.47 -7.75 1.28
C VAL A 35 -13.59 -8.63 2.16
N PHE A 36 -13.57 -8.39 3.47
CA PHE A 36 -12.81 -9.23 4.40
C PHE A 36 -13.22 -10.70 4.29
N ASN A 37 -14.53 -10.98 4.34
CA ASN A 37 -15.05 -12.35 4.27
C ASN A 37 -14.69 -13.02 2.94
N LYS A 38 -14.84 -12.31 1.81
CA LYS A 38 -14.45 -12.82 0.49
C LYS A 38 -12.96 -13.13 0.40
N LEU A 39 -12.11 -12.27 0.94
CA LEU A 39 -10.67 -12.50 0.95
C LEU A 39 -10.27 -13.62 1.90
N TYR A 40 -10.93 -13.73 3.05
CA TYR A 40 -10.75 -14.85 3.96
C TYR A 40 -11.07 -16.17 3.26
N ASP A 41 -12.24 -16.27 2.62
CA ASP A 41 -12.64 -17.47 1.88
C ASP A 41 -11.70 -17.75 0.70
N PHE A 42 -11.30 -16.71 -0.03
CA PHE A 42 -10.36 -16.84 -1.14
C PHE A 42 -8.98 -17.32 -0.66
N VAL A 43 -8.49 -16.93 0.50
CA VAL A 43 -7.15 -17.34 0.94
C VAL A 43 -7.18 -18.66 1.71
N ASN A 44 -8.16 -18.86 2.58
CA ASN A 44 -8.16 -19.95 3.56
C ASN A 44 -9.10 -21.10 3.20
N ASN A 45 -10.09 -20.88 2.32
CA ASN A 45 -11.11 -21.87 1.96
C ASN A 45 -11.05 -22.27 0.47
N ASN A 46 -9.86 -22.19 -0.15
CA ASN A 46 -9.62 -22.79 -1.46
C ASN A 46 -8.21 -23.41 -1.61
N ASP A 47 -8.05 -24.26 -2.63
CA ASP A 47 -6.79 -24.93 -2.95
C ASP A 47 -5.95 -24.18 -4.00
N SER A 48 -6.35 -22.96 -4.35
CA SER A 48 -5.77 -22.18 -5.46
C SER A 48 -4.97 -20.96 -5.00
N SER A 49 -4.93 -20.71 -3.69
CA SER A 49 -4.25 -19.56 -3.10
C SER A 49 -3.12 -20.01 -2.20
N PHE A 50 -2.05 -19.23 -2.22
CA PHE A 50 -0.91 -19.42 -1.34
C PHE A 50 -0.53 -18.08 -0.73
N ILE A 51 -0.55 -18.02 0.60
CA ILE A 51 -0.04 -16.90 1.37
C ILE A 51 1.14 -17.40 2.21
N LEU A 52 2.21 -16.60 2.28
CA LEU A 52 3.31 -16.90 3.19
C LEU A 52 2.81 -16.70 4.63
N ASP A 53 3.10 -17.67 5.50
CA ASP A 53 2.86 -17.50 6.94
C ASP A 53 3.61 -16.25 7.43
N PRO A 54 2.92 -15.27 8.02
CA PRO A 54 3.53 -14.02 8.48
C PRO A 54 4.60 -14.22 9.57
N ASN A 55 4.67 -15.41 10.19
CA ASN A 55 5.68 -15.77 11.18
C ASN A 55 6.94 -16.39 10.57
N LEU A 56 6.97 -16.66 9.26
CA LEU A 56 8.19 -17.10 8.58
C LEU A 56 9.14 -15.92 8.36
N ASP A 57 10.40 -16.11 8.73
CA ASP A 57 11.46 -15.10 8.61
C ASP A 57 11.59 -14.57 7.16
N HIS A 58 12.11 -13.35 6.98
CA HIS A 58 12.16 -12.60 5.71
C HIS A 58 12.84 -13.37 4.55
N ALA A 59 13.55 -14.46 4.84
CA ALA A 59 14.01 -15.45 3.86
C ALA A 59 12.86 -16.07 3.01
N GLY A 60 11.62 -16.06 3.49
CA GLY A 60 10.43 -16.55 2.78
C GLY A 60 10.02 -15.69 1.57
N GLY A 61 10.40 -14.41 1.52
CA GLY A 61 10.08 -13.52 0.41
C GLY A 61 10.70 -13.95 -0.93
N GLN A 62 11.90 -14.55 -0.90
CA GLN A 62 12.53 -15.11 -2.11
C GLN A 62 11.85 -16.39 -2.60
N TRP A 63 11.08 -17.08 -1.74
CA TRP A 63 10.43 -18.33 -2.11
C TRP A 63 9.17 -18.11 -2.92
N LEU A 64 8.35 -17.09 -2.57
CA LEU A 64 7.16 -16.71 -3.33
C LEU A 64 7.51 -16.36 -4.79
N SER A 65 8.54 -15.53 -4.98
CA SER A 65 8.99 -15.15 -6.31
C SER A 65 9.47 -16.35 -7.13
N LYS A 66 10.12 -17.34 -6.50
CA LYS A 66 10.52 -18.58 -7.17
C LYS A 66 9.34 -19.41 -7.66
N ILE A 67 8.24 -19.48 -6.90
CA ILE A 67 7.03 -20.19 -7.34
C ILE A 67 6.53 -19.61 -8.67
N PHE A 68 6.51 -18.28 -8.80
CA PHE A 68 6.09 -17.63 -10.05
C PHE A 68 7.12 -17.79 -11.18
N VAL A 69 8.41 -17.51 -10.92
CA VAL A 69 9.49 -17.58 -11.92
C VAL A 69 9.72 -19.01 -12.45
N GLU A 70 9.37 -20.04 -11.68
CA GLU A 70 9.41 -21.45 -12.08
C GLU A 70 8.10 -21.96 -12.72
N ASP A 71 7.21 -21.05 -13.15
CA ASP A 71 5.94 -21.36 -13.82
C ASP A 71 4.95 -22.19 -12.97
N ARG A 72 5.03 -22.08 -11.64
CA ARG A 72 4.15 -22.82 -10.71
C ARG A 72 2.96 -22.02 -10.19
N ALA A 73 2.87 -20.74 -10.54
CA ALA A 73 1.73 -19.88 -10.24
C ALA A 73 1.32 -19.06 -11.46
N LEU A 74 0.01 -18.89 -11.66
CA LEU A 74 -0.53 -18.06 -12.74
C LEU A 74 -0.47 -16.56 -12.42
N PHE A 75 -0.65 -16.21 -11.14
CA PHE A 75 -0.61 -14.83 -10.68
C PHE A 75 0.32 -14.69 -9.47
N MET A 76 1.00 -13.55 -9.41
CA MET A 76 1.77 -13.12 -8.25
C MET A 76 1.50 -11.64 -7.99
N THR A 77 1.26 -11.30 -6.74
CA THR A 77 1.12 -9.91 -6.30
C THR A 77 2.45 -9.44 -5.72
N TYR A 78 2.99 -8.35 -6.23
CA TYR A 78 4.27 -7.81 -5.79
C TYR A 78 4.39 -6.32 -6.12
N THR A 79 5.38 -5.66 -5.54
CA THR A 79 5.78 -4.29 -5.86
C THR A 79 6.50 -4.21 -7.22
N LEU A 80 6.41 -3.06 -7.89
CA LEU A 80 7.02 -2.87 -9.22
C LEU A 80 8.56 -2.89 -9.22
N ASP A 81 9.20 -2.95 -8.05
CA ASP A 81 10.66 -3.07 -7.92
C ASP A 81 11.19 -4.50 -8.16
N MET A 82 10.33 -5.51 -8.32
CA MET A 82 10.68 -6.92 -8.65
C MET A 82 11.41 -7.13 -9.98
N THR A 83 11.69 -6.04 -10.68
CA THR A 83 12.37 -5.94 -11.97
C THR A 83 13.57 -6.87 -12.13
N ASP A 84 14.38 -7.06 -11.09
CA ASP A 84 15.58 -7.89 -11.16
C ASP A 84 15.27 -9.39 -11.09
N MET A 85 14.20 -9.79 -10.39
CA MET A 85 13.80 -11.21 -10.27
C MET A 85 13.13 -11.71 -11.55
N LEU A 86 12.28 -10.89 -12.17
CA LEU A 86 11.56 -11.27 -13.39
C LEU A 86 12.46 -11.30 -14.63
N ARG A 87 13.64 -10.67 -14.58
CA ARG A 87 14.62 -10.68 -15.68
C ARG A 87 15.03 -12.11 -16.06
N ASP A 88 15.19 -12.98 -15.07
CA ASP A 88 15.69 -14.35 -15.27
C ASP A 88 14.57 -15.36 -15.58
N MET A 89 13.30 -14.93 -15.54
CA MET A 89 12.16 -15.76 -15.92
C MET A 89 12.19 -16.07 -17.40
N LYS A 90 12.15 -17.36 -17.76
CA LYS A 90 12.24 -17.81 -19.15
C LYS A 90 10.92 -17.66 -19.90
N SER A 91 9.82 -17.95 -19.23
CA SER A 91 8.48 -17.80 -19.78
C SER A 91 8.10 -16.34 -19.93
N ASP A 92 7.18 -16.08 -20.85
CA ASP A 92 6.58 -14.75 -21.00
C ASP A 92 5.68 -14.45 -19.79
N PHE A 93 5.67 -13.19 -19.39
CA PHE A 93 4.82 -12.70 -18.32
C PHE A 93 4.32 -11.30 -18.69
N GLY A 94 3.17 -10.92 -18.14
CA GLY A 94 2.62 -9.59 -18.24
C GLY A 94 2.49 -8.92 -16.87
N ILE A 95 2.40 -7.59 -16.88
CA ILE A 95 2.06 -6.81 -15.69
C ILE A 95 0.59 -6.43 -15.78
N LEU A 96 -0.16 -6.64 -14.70
CA LEU A 96 -1.57 -6.27 -14.61
C LEU A 96 -1.78 -5.33 -13.40
N PRO A 97 -2.75 -4.40 -13.48
CA PRO A 97 -3.20 -3.69 -12.30
C PRO A 97 -3.83 -4.65 -11.28
N MET A 98 -3.88 -4.22 -10.03
CA MET A 98 -4.65 -4.94 -9.01
C MET A 98 -6.12 -5.06 -9.43
N PRO A 99 -6.79 -6.18 -9.13
CA PRO A 99 -8.16 -6.38 -9.56
C PRO A 99 -9.09 -5.34 -8.95
N LYS A 100 -10.18 -5.07 -9.66
CA LYS A 100 -11.35 -4.37 -9.12
C LYS A 100 -12.15 -5.30 -8.25
N TYR A 101 -12.86 -4.75 -7.28
CA TYR A 101 -13.72 -5.54 -6.41
C TYR A 101 -14.89 -6.19 -7.19
N ASN A 102 -15.47 -5.45 -8.13
CA ASN A 102 -16.53 -5.93 -9.02
C ASN A 102 -16.56 -5.12 -10.32
N GLU A 103 -17.49 -5.46 -11.23
CA GLU A 103 -17.66 -4.78 -12.52
C GLU A 103 -18.13 -3.33 -12.41
N THR A 104 -18.77 -2.94 -11.30
CA THR A 104 -19.30 -1.59 -11.07
C THR A 104 -18.24 -0.59 -10.64
N GLN A 105 -17.14 -1.07 -10.03
CA GLN A 105 -15.98 -0.25 -9.74
C GLN A 105 -15.38 0.27 -11.06
N LYS A 106 -15.15 1.58 -11.15
CA LYS A 106 -14.73 2.24 -12.38
C LYS A 106 -13.23 2.10 -12.64
N ASN A 107 -12.43 2.38 -11.60
CA ASN A 107 -11.00 2.59 -11.72
C ASN A 107 -10.21 1.42 -11.14
N TYR A 108 -8.98 1.24 -11.60
CA TYR A 108 -8.05 0.24 -11.10
C TYR A 108 -7.15 0.87 -10.04
N MET A 109 -7.64 0.88 -8.81
CA MET A 109 -6.98 1.60 -7.72
C MET A 109 -5.68 0.91 -7.31
N SER A 110 -4.61 1.70 -7.19
CA SER A 110 -3.30 1.24 -6.73
C SER A 110 -2.82 2.08 -5.55
N HIS A 111 -1.89 1.57 -4.75
CA HIS A 111 -1.32 2.31 -3.63
C HIS A 111 0.20 2.29 -3.70
N SER A 112 0.82 3.36 -3.19
CA SER A 112 2.27 3.37 -2.96
C SER A 112 2.63 2.34 -1.90
N TYR A 113 3.79 1.70 -2.04
CA TYR A 113 4.36 0.82 -1.01
C TYR A 113 4.65 1.59 0.29
N ASP A 114 4.56 0.90 1.44
CA ASP A 114 4.71 1.48 2.79
C ASP A 114 6.16 1.68 3.23
N GLY A 115 7.12 1.21 2.43
CA GLY A 115 8.55 1.46 2.62
C GLY A 115 8.99 2.83 2.11
N ALA A 116 8.34 3.91 2.56
CA ALA A 116 8.76 5.26 2.21
C ALA A 116 10.12 5.59 2.85
N SER A 117 11.00 6.23 2.08
CA SER A 117 12.23 6.81 2.63
C SER A 117 11.86 8.08 3.40
N ILE A 118 12.08 8.06 4.72
CA ILE A 118 11.82 9.20 5.59
C ILE A 118 13.14 9.94 5.81
N PHE A 119 13.13 11.24 5.55
CA PHE A 119 14.23 12.14 5.89
C PHE A 119 13.91 12.85 7.19
N ALA A 120 14.90 12.97 8.09
CA ALA A 120 14.75 13.68 9.35
C ALA A 120 15.84 14.76 9.46
N VAL A 121 15.44 15.95 9.91
CA VAL A 121 16.37 17.02 10.26
C VAL A 121 16.68 16.90 11.76
N PRO A 122 17.94 16.72 12.16
CA PRO A 122 18.30 16.64 13.58
C PRO A 122 17.97 17.93 14.32
N VAL A 123 17.55 17.84 15.59
CA VAL A 123 17.29 18.99 16.49
C VAL A 123 18.53 19.82 16.84
N SER A 124 19.67 19.51 16.26
CA SER A 124 20.92 20.25 16.38
C SER A 124 21.32 20.94 15.07
N ALA A 125 20.50 20.84 14.02
CA ALA A 125 20.75 21.52 12.76
C ALA A 125 20.77 23.04 12.98
N SER A 126 21.70 23.72 12.31
CA SER A 126 21.89 25.16 12.48
C SER A 126 20.78 26.01 11.86
N ASP A 127 20.04 25.45 10.89
CA ASP A 127 19.00 26.14 10.14
C ASP A 127 17.93 25.11 9.70
N TYR A 128 16.82 25.08 10.44
CA TYR A 128 15.74 24.10 10.21
C TYR A 128 14.88 24.51 9.02
N GLU A 129 14.64 25.81 8.88
CA GLU A 129 13.84 26.41 7.84
C GLU A 129 14.45 26.17 6.46
N PHE A 130 15.75 26.40 6.30
CA PHE A 130 16.46 26.10 5.06
C PHE A 130 16.48 24.59 4.77
N SER A 131 16.73 23.76 5.79
CA SER A 131 16.74 22.31 5.63
C SER A 131 15.38 21.77 5.17
N GLY A 132 14.29 22.25 5.80
CA GLY A 132 12.92 21.91 5.42
C GLY A 132 12.59 22.38 4.00
N ALA A 133 12.87 23.64 3.68
CA ALA A 133 12.64 24.20 2.35
C ALA A 133 13.40 23.43 1.25
N MET A 134 14.64 23.00 1.52
CA MET A 134 15.39 22.18 0.57
C MET A 134 14.82 20.78 0.40
N LEU A 135 14.38 20.12 1.47
CA LEU A 135 13.73 18.81 1.38
C LEU A 135 12.42 18.89 0.59
N ASP A 136 11.63 19.94 0.77
CA ASP A 136 10.41 20.20 0.00
C ASP A 136 10.74 20.43 -1.48
N ALA A 137 11.74 21.26 -1.78
CA ALA A 137 12.18 21.52 -3.15
C ALA A 137 12.68 20.24 -3.85
N MET A 138 13.49 19.43 -3.16
CA MET A 138 13.97 18.14 -3.69
C MET A 138 12.82 17.16 -3.93
N SER A 139 11.84 17.11 -3.01
CA SER A 139 10.66 16.25 -3.15
C SER A 139 9.78 16.69 -4.33
N ALA A 140 9.60 18.00 -4.52
CA ALA A 140 8.88 18.55 -5.65
C ALA A 140 9.62 18.28 -6.98
N GLU A 141 10.93 18.45 -7.03
CA GLU A 141 11.74 18.20 -8.24
C GLU A 141 11.82 16.72 -8.61
N SER A 142 11.80 15.82 -7.62
CA SER A 142 11.76 14.37 -7.82
C SER A 142 10.57 13.92 -8.68
N LYS A 143 9.42 14.64 -8.60
CA LYS A 143 8.25 14.41 -9.46
C LYS A 143 8.57 14.51 -10.95
N TYR A 144 9.48 15.42 -11.32
CA TYR A 144 9.82 15.69 -12.72
C TYR A 144 11.09 14.99 -13.19
N THR A 145 11.93 14.52 -12.26
CA THR A 145 13.24 13.93 -12.59
C THR A 145 13.27 12.43 -12.29
N VAL A 146 13.03 12.04 -11.04
CA VAL A 146 13.18 10.65 -10.58
C VAL A 146 12.01 9.79 -11.02
N ILE A 147 10.77 10.28 -10.89
CA ILE A 147 9.58 9.50 -11.27
C ILE A 147 9.63 9.12 -12.76
N PRO A 148 9.79 10.06 -13.72
CA PRO A 148 9.85 9.69 -15.14
C PRO A 148 11.02 8.73 -15.43
N ALA A 149 12.20 8.96 -14.85
CA ALA A 149 13.33 8.06 -15.04
C ALA A 149 13.06 6.63 -14.54
N PHE A 150 12.34 6.47 -13.42
CA PHE A 150 11.98 5.15 -12.92
C PHE A 150 10.98 4.44 -13.84
N TYR A 151 9.92 5.12 -14.28
CA TYR A 151 8.90 4.52 -15.14
C TYR A 151 9.42 4.28 -16.56
N ASP A 152 9.91 5.34 -17.22
CA ASP A 152 10.27 5.31 -18.65
C ASP A 152 11.56 4.52 -18.92
N LEU A 153 12.54 4.58 -18.01
CA LEU A 153 13.82 3.90 -18.24
C LEU A 153 13.88 2.56 -17.54
N LYS A 154 13.37 2.42 -16.30
CA LYS A 154 13.52 1.15 -15.58
C LYS A 154 12.40 0.19 -15.96
N LEU A 155 11.14 0.57 -15.81
CA LEU A 155 10.03 -0.36 -16.01
C LEU A 155 9.81 -0.67 -17.50
N MET A 156 9.75 0.38 -18.33
CA MET A 156 9.42 0.25 -19.75
C MET A 156 10.54 -0.39 -20.61
N THR A 157 11.80 -0.35 -20.19
CA THR A 157 12.91 -0.94 -20.99
C THR A 157 13.47 -2.23 -20.42
N LYS A 158 13.33 -2.46 -19.11
CA LYS A 158 13.97 -3.62 -18.45
C LYS A 158 12.98 -4.69 -17.98
N VAL A 159 11.69 -4.39 -17.94
CA VAL A 159 10.68 -5.26 -17.30
C VAL A 159 9.55 -5.59 -18.24
N THR A 160 8.96 -4.59 -18.91
CA THR A 160 7.91 -4.82 -19.90
C THR A 160 8.52 -5.55 -21.10
N ARG A 161 7.98 -6.73 -21.40
CA ARG A 161 8.38 -7.54 -22.57
C ARG A 161 7.45 -7.31 -23.76
N ASP A 162 6.35 -6.61 -23.52
CA ASP A 162 5.24 -6.39 -24.43
C ASP A 162 4.61 -5.00 -24.21
N ASP A 163 3.92 -4.50 -25.25
CA ASP A 163 3.28 -3.19 -25.25
C ASP A 163 2.04 -3.14 -24.33
N ASP A 164 1.37 -4.28 -24.09
CA ASP A 164 0.19 -4.32 -23.24
C ASP A 164 0.57 -4.05 -21.77
N SER A 165 1.70 -4.60 -21.30
CA SER A 165 2.26 -4.33 -19.98
C SER A 165 2.61 -2.86 -19.76
N ALA A 166 3.00 -2.14 -20.82
CA ALA A 166 3.24 -0.70 -20.75
C ALA A 166 1.96 0.09 -20.47
N GLU A 167 0.87 -0.23 -21.18
CA GLU A 167 -0.45 0.38 -20.94
C GLU A 167 -0.95 0.05 -19.52
N MET A 168 -0.71 -1.16 -19.03
CA MET A 168 -1.10 -1.55 -17.67
C MET A 168 -0.33 -0.77 -16.59
N LEU A 169 0.93 -0.41 -16.84
CA LEU A 169 1.71 0.45 -15.93
C LEU A 169 1.14 1.86 -15.86
N ASP A 170 0.68 2.41 -16.98
CA ASP A 170 0.01 3.72 -17.00
C ASP A 170 -1.27 3.70 -16.17
N ILE A 171 -2.08 2.63 -16.29
CA ILE A 171 -3.28 2.42 -15.46
C ILE A 171 -2.92 2.38 -13.97
N ILE A 172 -1.91 1.58 -13.59
CA ILE A 172 -1.44 1.47 -12.20
C ILE A 172 -1.02 2.86 -11.66
N ARG A 173 -0.38 3.68 -12.49
CA ARG A 173 0.14 4.97 -12.07
C ARG A 173 -0.93 6.05 -11.97
N GLN A 174 -1.92 6.00 -12.86
CA GLN A 174 -2.99 7.00 -12.98
C GLN A 174 -3.85 7.05 -11.70
N ASP A 175 -4.23 5.89 -11.18
CA ASP A 175 -5.13 5.75 -10.04
C ASP A 175 -4.39 5.38 -8.74
N MET A 176 -3.16 5.87 -8.58
CA MET A 176 -2.41 5.70 -7.34
C MET A 176 -2.95 6.62 -6.23
N THR A 177 -3.32 6.04 -5.09
CA THR A 177 -3.88 6.77 -3.95
C THR A 177 -3.00 6.73 -2.70
N TYR A 178 -3.26 7.69 -1.82
CA TYR A 178 -2.65 7.82 -0.50
C TYR A 178 -3.73 8.06 0.52
N ASP A 179 -3.80 7.21 1.53
CA ASP A 179 -4.68 7.38 2.69
C ASP A 179 -3.88 7.95 3.87
N PHE A 180 -4.49 8.85 4.65
CA PHE A 180 -3.81 9.52 5.76
C PHE A 180 -3.42 8.55 6.88
N ALA A 181 -4.31 7.63 7.28
CA ALA A 181 -4.01 6.61 8.27
C ALA A 181 -2.99 5.60 7.74
N TYR A 182 -2.98 5.34 6.43
CA TYR A 182 -1.97 4.49 5.81
C TYR A 182 -0.56 5.09 5.94
N VAL A 183 -0.38 6.34 5.52
CA VAL A 183 0.91 7.04 5.61
C VAL A 183 1.41 7.10 7.06
N HIS A 184 0.48 7.19 8.02
CA HIS A 184 0.77 7.27 9.45
C HIS A 184 0.52 5.96 10.19
N THR A 185 0.64 4.81 9.53
CA THR A 185 0.23 3.50 10.08
C THR A 185 0.83 3.20 11.47
N MET A 186 2.08 3.63 11.72
CA MET A 186 2.75 3.49 13.02
C MET A 186 2.07 4.29 14.15
N SER A 187 1.42 5.40 13.82
CA SER A 187 0.69 6.25 14.76
C SER A 187 -0.74 5.76 15.01
N VAL A 188 -1.25 4.83 14.21
CA VAL A 188 -2.64 4.32 14.28
C VAL A 188 -2.70 2.79 14.39
N ASP A 189 -1.85 2.23 15.25
CA ASP A 189 -1.83 0.81 15.63
C ASP A 189 -1.78 -0.17 14.45
N TYR A 190 -1.08 0.21 13.37
CA TYR A 190 -0.94 -0.62 12.17
C TYR A 190 -2.28 -1.13 11.63
N VAL A 191 -3.36 -0.34 11.74
CA VAL A 191 -4.72 -0.72 11.30
C VAL A 191 -4.75 -1.25 9.86
N PHE A 192 -3.86 -0.73 9.02
CA PHE A 192 -3.69 -1.16 7.63
C PHE A 192 -3.26 -2.63 7.47
N SER A 193 -2.54 -3.19 8.44
CA SER A 193 -2.12 -4.60 8.43
C SER A 193 -3.21 -5.56 8.88
N MET A 194 -4.28 -5.06 9.50
CA MET A 194 -5.31 -5.89 10.15
C MET A 194 -5.86 -6.99 9.24
N PHE A 195 -6.16 -6.69 7.98
CA PHE A 195 -6.64 -7.70 7.02
C PHE A 195 -5.62 -8.82 6.81
N GLY A 196 -4.38 -8.45 6.47
CA GLY A 196 -3.32 -9.42 6.21
C GLY A 196 -3.00 -10.27 7.44
N ASP A 197 -2.92 -9.64 8.60
CA ASP A 197 -2.60 -10.30 9.86
C ASP A 197 -3.71 -11.30 10.25
N MET A 198 -4.97 -10.89 10.16
CA MET A 198 -6.11 -11.73 10.50
C MET A 198 -6.27 -12.89 9.52
N ILE A 199 -6.24 -12.63 8.21
CA ILE A 199 -6.38 -13.67 7.18
C ILE A 199 -5.20 -14.65 7.26
N GLY A 200 -3.96 -14.14 7.39
CA GLY A 200 -2.76 -14.98 7.49
C GLY A 200 -2.68 -15.82 8.76
N THR A 201 -3.37 -15.41 9.84
CA THR A 201 -3.51 -16.19 11.08
C THR A 201 -4.84 -16.95 11.17
N GLN A 202 -5.59 -17.04 10.06
CA GLN A 202 -6.88 -17.72 9.97
C GLN A 202 -7.94 -17.22 10.96
N ASN A 203 -7.86 -15.96 11.38
CA ASN A 203 -8.85 -15.33 12.24
C ASN A 203 -9.96 -14.67 11.39
N ASP A 204 -11.16 -15.24 11.40
CA ASP A 204 -12.34 -14.76 10.66
C ASP A 204 -13.18 -13.71 11.41
N THR A 205 -12.78 -13.33 12.63
CA THR A 205 -13.60 -12.50 13.53
C THR A 205 -13.41 -10.99 13.35
N PHE A 206 -13.32 -10.51 12.10
CA PHE A 206 -12.97 -9.11 11.76
C PHE A 206 -13.81 -8.07 12.49
N ALA A 207 -15.14 -8.16 12.41
CA ALA A 207 -16.06 -7.22 13.05
C ALA A 207 -15.76 -7.03 14.54
N SER A 208 -15.72 -8.13 15.29
CA SER A 208 -15.48 -8.07 16.74
C SER A 208 -14.06 -7.62 17.10
N THR A 209 -13.09 -7.87 16.22
CA THR A 209 -11.70 -7.44 16.40
C THR A 209 -11.57 -5.93 16.18
N TYR A 210 -12.19 -5.39 15.13
CA TYR A 210 -12.21 -3.96 14.87
C TYR A 210 -12.96 -3.21 15.97
N GLU A 211 -14.15 -3.68 16.38
CA GLU A 211 -14.97 -3.03 17.42
C GLU A 211 -14.21 -2.86 18.75
N LYS A 212 -13.38 -3.83 19.14
CA LYS A 212 -12.52 -3.74 20.34
C LYS A 212 -11.47 -2.64 20.22
N LYS A 213 -11.00 -2.33 19.00
CA LYS A 213 -9.95 -1.34 18.73
C LYS A 213 -10.48 0.04 18.35
N ALA A 214 -11.72 0.15 17.85
CA ALA A 214 -12.29 1.38 17.28
C ALA A 214 -12.04 2.63 18.14
N LYS A 215 -12.44 2.61 19.41
CA LYS A 215 -12.23 3.75 20.34
C LYS A 215 -10.76 4.12 20.54
N SER A 216 -9.87 3.13 20.51
CA SER A 216 -8.43 3.37 20.62
C SER A 216 -7.87 3.99 19.34
N LEU A 217 -8.33 3.52 18.18
CA LEU A 217 -7.95 4.07 16.88
C LEU A 217 -8.38 5.54 16.77
N ASP A 218 -9.64 5.87 17.10
CA ASP A 218 -10.14 7.25 17.09
C ASP A 218 -9.25 8.17 17.94
N LYS A 219 -8.90 7.74 19.16
CA LYS A 219 -8.03 8.49 20.06
C LYS A 219 -6.60 8.67 19.52
N LEU A 220 -6.07 7.65 18.84
CA LEU A 220 -4.76 7.72 18.19
C LEU A 220 -4.76 8.72 17.03
N LEU A 221 -5.81 8.69 16.19
CA LEU A 221 -5.98 9.66 15.10
C LEU A 221 -6.16 11.08 15.64
N GLU A 222 -6.99 11.29 16.66
CA GLU A 222 -7.10 12.59 17.32
C GLU A 222 -5.75 13.11 17.83
N THR A 223 -4.95 12.23 18.43
CA THR A 223 -3.62 12.60 18.96
C THR A 223 -2.68 13.00 17.81
N LEU A 224 -2.71 12.24 16.72
CA LEU A 224 -1.94 12.55 15.52
C LEU A 224 -2.34 13.91 14.94
N LEU A 225 -3.63 14.18 14.76
CA LEU A 225 -4.14 15.45 14.24
C LEU A 225 -3.80 16.64 15.17
N LYS A 226 -3.90 16.45 16.49
CA LYS A 226 -3.47 17.47 17.48
C LYS A 226 -1.97 17.77 17.38
N ASN A 227 -1.13 16.79 17.07
CA ASN A 227 0.30 17.02 16.87
C ASN A 227 0.56 17.84 15.59
N TYR A 228 -0.16 17.55 14.51
CA TYR A 228 -0.10 18.37 13.29
C TYR A 228 -0.50 19.83 13.54
N ALA A 229 -1.59 20.06 14.27
CA ALA A 229 -2.04 21.42 14.61
C ALA A 229 -0.97 22.21 15.40
N LYS A 230 -0.32 21.58 16.38
CA LYS A 230 0.76 22.22 17.16
C LYS A 230 1.96 22.63 16.31
N VAL A 231 2.35 21.78 15.34
CA VAL A 231 3.46 22.12 14.43
C VAL A 231 3.09 23.33 13.57
N ALA A 232 1.88 23.36 13.02
CA ALA A 232 1.41 24.49 12.21
C ALA A 232 1.40 25.82 12.99
N GLU A 233 0.98 25.80 14.26
CA GLU A 233 1.02 26.98 15.14
C GLU A 233 2.45 27.44 15.46
N SER A 234 3.42 26.52 15.56
CA SER A 234 4.82 26.84 15.85
C SER A 234 5.61 27.40 14.67
N GLN A 235 5.05 27.34 13.46
CA GLN A 235 5.65 27.83 12.21
C GLN A 235 5.13 29.21 11.79
N GLN A 236 4.17 29.79 12.51
CA GLN A 236 3.68 31.18 12.35
C GLN A 236 4.43 32.14 13.27
#